data_AF-A0A1J9RXB6-F1
#
_entry.id   AF-A0A1J9RXB6-F1
#
_cell.length_a   1.000
_cell.length_b   1.000
_cell.length_c   1.000
_cell.angle_alpha   90.00
_cell.angle_beta   90.00
_cell.angle_gamma   90.00
#
_symmetry.space_group_name_H-M   'P 1'
#
loop_
_entity.id
_entity.type
_entity.pdbx_description
1 polymer ?
#
loop_
_entity_poly.entity_id
_entity_poly.type
_entity_poly.pdbx_seq_one_letter_code
_entity_poly.pdbx_strand_id
1 'polypeptide(L)'
;MALAQAPEGAAPAPAAVAAEPLYGGFTRFELELEFVQCLANPWYLNHLAVQKYLDNPDFVAYLDYLQYFAQPQYAKYLTHPGPTLRALQLLQQEQFRKEIIMPDTVGRMIEEGVRASAGDRHGRP
;
A
#
# COMPACT_ATOMS: atom_id res chain seq x y z
N MET A 1 -29.59 9.03 44.06
CA MET A 1 -29.65 9.43 42.64
C MET A 1 -28.37 8.92 41.98
N ALA A 2 -28.52 8.09 40.97
CA ALA A 2 -27.46 7.21 40.45
C ALA A 2 -26.46 7.95 39.55
N LEU A 3 -25.18 7.69 39.78
CA LEU A 3 -24.07 7.96 38.86
C LEU A 3 -24.15 6.92 37.73
N ALA A 4 -24.56 7.34 36.53
CA ALA A 4 -24.50 6.50 35.34
C ALA A 4 -23.09 6.58 34.74
N GLN A 5 -22.39 5.45 34.83
CA GLN A 5 -21.13 5.16 34.16
C GLN A 5 -21.26 5.31 32.63
N ALA A 6 -20.25 5.88 31.99
CA ALA A 6 -20.05 5.79 30.56
C ALA A 6 -19.62 4.35 30.20
N PRO A 7 -20.13 3.72 29.14
CA PRO A 7 -19.52 2.50 28.64
C PRO A 7 -18.26 2.87 27.85
N GLU A 8 -17.13 2.56 28.47
CA GLU A 8 -15.82 2.40 27.86
C GLU A 8 -15.88 1.49 26.62
N GLY A 9 -15.09 1.84 25.60
CA GLY A 9 -14.38 0.89 24.75
C GLY A 9 -15.14 -0.37 24.33
N ALA A 10 -16.29 -0.23 23.69
CA ALA A 10 -16.90 -1.33 22.96
C ALA A 10 -16.08 -1.58 21.68
N ALA A 11 -15.05 -2.43 21.78
CA ALA A 11 -14.59 -3.21 20.63
C ALA A 11 -15.84 -3.85 20.00
N PRO A 12 -16.04 -3.76 18.68
CA PRO A 12 -17.18 -4.42 18.06
C PRO A 12 -17.00 -5.93 18.23
N ALA A 13 -17.80 -6.51 19.13
CA ALA A 13 -18.04 -7.95 19.22
C ALA A 13 -18.45 -8.49 17.84
N PRO A 14 -18.13 -9.77 17.54
CA PRO A 14 -18.12 -10.30 16.18
C PRO A 14 -19.56 -10.37 15.67
N ALA A 15 -19.95 -9.33 14.93
CA ALA A 15 -21.09 -9.42 14.04
C ALA A 15 -20.84 -10.63 13.13
N ALA A 16 -21.90 -11.40 12.91
CA ALA A 16 -22.00 -12.56 12.06
C ALA A 16 -20.97 -12.59 10.93
N VAL A 17 -20.51 -13.80 10.57
CA VAL A 17 -19.77 -14.12 9.35
C VAL A 17 -20.67 -13.84 8.13
N ALA A 18 -21.10 -12.59 7.96
CA ALA A 18 -21.80 -12.08 6.81
C ALA A 18 -20.82 -12.25 5.67
N ALA A 19 -21.27 -12.95 4.62
CA ALA A 19 -20.50 -13.10 3.39
C ALA A 19 -19.88 -11.75 3.04
N GLU A 20 -18.56 -11.72 2.94
CA GLU A 20 -17.81 -10.49 2.67
C GLU A 20 -18.44 -9.80 1.44
N PRO A 21 -18.79 -8.51 1.52
CA PRO A 21 -19.38 -7.82 0.40
C PRO A 21 -18.47 -7.95 -0.82
N LEU A 22 -18.98 -8.56 -1.90
CA LEU A 22 -18.24 -8.68 -3.14
C LEU A 22 -18.46 -7.44 -4.00
N TYR A 23 -17.36 -6.85 -4.45
CA TYR A 23 -17.34 -5.67 -5.31
C TYR A 23 -16.99 -6.12 -6.73
N GLY A 24 -17.99 -6.18 -7.60
CA GLY A 24 -17.78 -6.66 -8.97
C GLY A 24 -17.30 -8.11 -9.05
N GLY A 25 -17.56 -8.92 -8.02
CA GLY A 25 -17.11 -10.31 -7.92
C GLY A 25 -15.82 -10.52 -7.12
N PHE A 26 -15.16 -9.45 -6.68
CA PHE A 26 -13.92 -9.51 -5.91
C PHE A 26 -14.13 -9.15 -4.44
N THR A 27 -13.37 -9.80 -3.57
CA THR A 27 -13.26 -9.44 -2.16
C THR A 27 -12.51 -8.12 -2.01
N ARG A 28 -12.66 -7.46 -0.86
CA ARG A 28 -11.90 -6.25 -0.57
C ARG A 28 -10.39 -6.54 -0.58
N PHE A 29 -10.00 -7.70 -0.06
CA PHE A 29 -8.61 -8.12 -0.03
C PHE A 29 -8.01 -8.24 -1.44
N GLU A 30 -8.72 -8.85 -2.40
CA GLU A 30 -8.25 -8.97 -3.78
C GLU A 30 -8.04 -7.61 -4.44
N LEU A 31 -8.98 -6.68 -4.25
CA LEU A 31 -8.86 -5.32 -4.77
C LEU A 31 -7.68 -4.57 -4.14
N GLU A 32 -7.50 -4.69 -2.82
CA GLU A 32 -6.37 -4.10 -2.10
C GLU A 32 -5.05 -4.70 -2.58
N LEU A 33 -5.00 -6.02 -2.81
CA LEU A 33 -3.82 -6.73 -3.29
C LEU A 33 -3.42 -6.29 -4.71
N GLU A 34 -4.38 -6.19 -5.63
CA GLU A 34 -4.12 -5.69 -6.99
C GLU A 34 -3.63 -4.25 -6.96
N PHE A 35 -4.31 -3.39 -6.20
CA PHE A 35 -3.92 -1.98 -6.04
C PHE A 35 -2.50 -1.84 -5.49
N VAL A 36 -2.16 -2.57 -4.42
CA VAL A 36 -0.83 -2.55 -3.81
C VAL A 36 0.23 -3.03 -4.80
N GLN A 37 -0.06 -4.05 -5.60
CA GLN A 37 0.86 -4.50 -6.65
C GLN A 37 1.08 -3.44 -7.74
N CYS A 38 0.07 -2.65 -8.09
CA CYS A 38 0.23 -1.55 -9.04
C CYS A 38 1.20 -0.46 -8.55
N LEU A 39 1.37 -0.29 -7.23
CA LEU A 39 2.31 0.68 -6.67
C LEU A 39 3.77 0.37 -6.99
N ALA A 40 4.09 -0.87 -7.39
CA ALA A 40 5.43 -1.22 -7.86
C ALA A 40 5.81 -0.50 -9.17
N ASN A 41 4.84 0.03 -9.92
CA ASN A 41 5.08 0.74 -11.17
C ASN A 41 5.29 2.25 -10.92
N PRO A 42 6.49 2.80 -11.15
CA PRO A 42 6.78 4.23 -10.92
C PRO A 42 5.89 5.18 -11.75
N TRP A 43 5.46 4.76 -12.94
CA TRP A 43 4.55 5.55 -13.77
C TRP A 43 3.15 5.66 -13.15
N TYR A 44 2.71 4.62 -12.45
CA TYR A 44 1.44 4.67 -11.73
C TYR A 44 1.52 5.60 -10.52
N LEU A 45 2.63 5.59 -9.78
CA LEU A 45 2.86 6.55 -8.70
C LEU A 45 2.87 8.00 -9.21
N ASN A 46 3.51 8.25 -10.35
CA ASN A 46 3.49 9.55 -11.01
C ASN A 46 2.07 9.96 -11.39
N HIS A 47 1.28 9.04 -11.98
CA HIS A 47 -0.12 9.30 -12.29
C HIS A 47 -0.93 9.69 -11.02
N LEU A 48 -0.77 8.97 -9.92
CA LEU A 48 -1.42 9.31 -8.64
C LEU A 48 -1.03 10.72 -8.15
N ALA A 49 0.24 11.11 -8.32
CA ALA A 49 0.72 12.44 -7.96
C ALA A 49 0.14 13.54 -8.86
N VAL A 50 0.14 13.34 -10.18
CA VAL A 50 -0.43 14.29 -11.15
C VAL A 50 -1.93 14.52 -10.91
N GLN A 51 -2.65 13.47 -10.54
CA GLN A 51 -4.08 13.55 -10.19
C GLN A 51 -4.32 14.09 -8.76
N LYS A 52 -3.27 14.46 -8.02
CA LYS A 52 -3.33 15.00 -6.65
C LYS A 52 -3.95 14.06 -5.61
N TYR A 53 -3.97 12.75 -5.89
CA TYR A 53 -4.41 11.78 -4.88
C TYR A 53 -3.46 11.74 -3.68
N LEU A 54 -2.16 11.93 -3.92
CA LEU A 54 -1.12 11.92 -2.89
C LEU A 54 -1.14 13.16 -1.97
N ASP A 55 -1.91 14.19 -2.31
CA ASP A 55 -2.12 15.38 -1.48
C ASP A 55 -3.29 15.19 -0.49
N ASN A 56 -4.17 14.21 -0.74
CA ASN A 56 -5.33 13.94 0.11
C ASN A 56 -4.90 13.17 1.38
N PRO A 57 -5.07 13.73 2.59
CA PRO A 57 -4.71 13.06 3.84
C PRO A 57 -5.46 11.74 4.06
N ASP A 58 -6.71 11.62 3.62
CA ASP A 58 -7.48 10.38 3.74
C ASP A 58 -6.87 9.27 2.87
N PHE A 59 -6.36 9.63 1.68
CA PHE A 59 -5.69 8.67 0.81
C PHE A 59 -4.32 8.25 1.37
N VAL A 60 -3.57 9.19 1.98
CA VAL A 60 -2.31 8.87 2.65
C VAL A 60 -2.55 7.95 3.85
N ALA A 61 -3.60 8.19 4.64
CA ALA A 61 -3.99 7.29 5.73
C ALA A 61 -4.39 5.90 5.22
N TYR A 62 -5.02 5.82 4.04
CA TYR A 62 -5.30 4.54 3.40
C TYR A 62 -4.02 3.80 2.95
N LEU A 63 -3.04 4.51 2.39
CA LEU A 63 -1.73 3.93 2.08
C LEU A 63 -1.00 3.43 3.33
N ASP A 64 -1.16 4.13 4.46
CA ASP A 64 -0.61 3.68 5.75
C ASP A 64 -1.30 2.40 6.24
N TYR A 65 -2.63 2.34 6.16
CA TYR A 65 -3.39 1.12 6.43
C TYR A 65 -2.87 -0.06 5.61
N LEU A 66 -2.62 0.12 4.31
CA LEU A 66 -2.12 -0.93 3.42
C LEU A 66 -0.72 -1.45 3.79
N GLN A 67 0.01 -0.83 4.71
CA GLN A 67 1.31 -1.35 5.17
C GLN A 67 1.19 -2.73 5.85
N TYR A 68 -0.02 -3.18 6.21
CA TYR A 68 -0.22 -4.55 6.69
C TYR A 68 0.27 -5.60 5.68
N PHE A 69 0.31 -5.32 4.37
CA PHE A 69 0.85 -6.24 3.36
C PHE A 69 2.35 -6.56 3.56
N ALA A 70 3.07 -5.77 4.36
CA ALA A 70 4.46 -6.07 4.75
C ALA A 70 4.59 -7.27 5.70
N GLN A 71 3.50 -7.66 6.38
CA GLN A 71 3.54 -8.81 7.29
C GLN A 71 3.67 -10.11 6.48
N PRO A 72 4.47 -11.10 6.95
CA PRO A 72 4.74 -12.33 6.20
C PRO A 72 3.50 -13.10 5.75
N GLN A 73 2.42 -13.04 6.55
CA GLN A 73 1.17 -13.72 6.25
C GLN A 73 0.44 -13.17 5.01
N TYR A 74 0.69 -11.92 4.63
CA TYR A 74 0.11 -11.28 3.46
C TYR A 74 1.12 -11.07 2.33
N ALA A 75 2.39 -10.80 2.66
CA ALA A 75 3.46 -10.58 1.69
C ALA A 75 3.63 -11.74 0.71
N LYS A 76 3.30 -12.97 1.13
CA LYS A 76 3.31 -14.18 0.28
C LYS A 76 2.40 -14.11 -0.95
N TYR A 77 1.40 -13.22 -0.95
CA TYR A 77 0.49 -13.01 -2.08
C TYR A 77 1.00 -11.97 -3.08
N LEU A 78 2.07 -11.23 -2.75
CA LEU A 78 2.65 -10.23 -3.65
C LEU A 78 3.56 -10.90 -4.69
N THR A 79 3.36 -10.57 -5.97
CA THR A 79 4.24 -11.06 -7.05
C THR A 79 5.67 -10.52 -6.92
N HIS A 80 5.80 -9.24 -6.53
CA HIS A 80 7.08 -8.55 -6.39
C HIS A 80 7.15 -7.80 -5.04
N PRO A 81 7.33 -8.50 -3.91
CA PRO A 81 7.21 -7.90 -2.58
C PRO A 81 8.22 -6.77 -2.35
N GLY A 82 9.44 -6.88 -2.86
CA GLY A 82 10.47 -5.85 -2.67
C GLY A 82 10.08 -4.48 -3.25
N PRO A 83 9.87 -4.35 -4.58
CA PRO A 83 9.46 -3.09 -5.20
C PRO A 83 8.14 -2.55 -4.66
N THR A 84 7.14 -3.42 -4.46
CA THR A 84 5.82 -3.02 -3.94
C THR A 84 5.92 -2.42 -2.54
N LEU A 85 6.55 -3.12 -1.60
CA LEU A 85 6.66 -2.65 -0.22
C LEU A 85 7.54 -1.42 -0.11
N ARG A 86 8.61 -1.33 -0.92
CA ARG A 86 9.45 -0.14 -0.99
C ARG A 86 8.66 1.08 -1.45
N ALA A 87 7.86 0.95 -2.51
CA ALA A 87 7.02 2.03 -2.99
C ALA A 87 6.04 2.50 -1.91
N LEU A 88 5.40 1.56 -1.21
CA LEU A 88 4.46 1.87 -0.14
C LEU A 88 5.12 2.63 1.02
N GLN A 89 6.35 2.26 1.40
CA GLN A 89 7.14 2.97 2.41
C GLN A 89 7.55 4.37 1.95
N LEU A 90 7.96 4.53 0.68
CA LEU A 90 8.33 5.84 0.12
C LEU A 90 7.12 6.79 0.09
N LEU A 91 5.93 6.28 -0.24
CA LEU A 91 4.70 7.08 -0.26
C LEU A 91 4.29 7.63 1.12
N GLN A 92 4.79 7.07 2.21
CA GLN A 92 4.60 7.66 3.56
C GLN A 92 5.40 8.94 3.76
N GLN A 93 6.47 9.14 2.99
CA GLN A 93 7.30 10.34 3.05
C GLN A 93 6.68 11.46 2.23
N GLU A 94 6.28 12.54 2.90
CA GLU A 94 5.68 13.70 2.24
C GLU A 94 6.57 14.28 1.13
N GLN A 95 7.89 14.32 1.37
CA GLN A 95 8.85 14.80 0.38
C GLN A 95 8.78 13.97 -0.91
N PHE A 96 8.76 12.64 -0.79
CA PHE A 96 8.67 11.76 -1.94
C PHE A 96 7.36 11.93 -2.71
N ARG A 97 6.23 12.12 -2.01
CA ARG A 97 4.93 12.39 -2.65
C ARG A 97 4.97 13.65 -3.53
N LYS A 98 5.72 14.67 -3.12
CA LYS A 98 5.93 15.90 -3.90
C LYS A 98 6.92 15.74 -5.04
N GLU A 99 7.87 14.81 -4.92
CA GLU A 99 8.94 14.62 -5.90
C GLU A 99 8.58 13.62 -7.01
N ILE A 100 7.71 12.64 -6.76
CA ILE A 100 7.40 11.57 -7.72
C ILE A 100 6.62 12.06 -8.96
N ILE A 101 6.07 13.28 -8.90
CA ILE A 101 5.52 13.99 -10.06
C ILE A 101 6.61 14.33 -11.11
N MET A 102 7.86 14.45 -10.67
CA MET A 102 8.98 14.84 -11.53
C MET A 102 9.50 13.63 -12.33
N PRO A 103 9.73 13.77 -13.65
CA PRO A 103 10.23 12.67 -14.50
C PRO A 103 11.55 12.06 -14.02
N ASP A 104 12.45 12.89 -13.47
CA ASP A 104 13.75 12.43 -12.95
C ASP A 104 13.58 11.43 -11.79
N THR A 105 12.63 11.69 -10.88
CA THR A 105 12.33 10.80 -9.75
C THR A 105 11.81 9.45 -10.23
N VAL A 106 10.93 9.47 -11.24
CA VAL A 106 10.41 8.25 -11.89
C VAL A 106 11.55 7.47 -12.55
N GLY A 107 12.41 8.15 -13.30
CA GLY A 107 13.57 7.54 -13.95
C GLY A 107 14.50 6.85 -12.95
N ARG A 108 14.81 7.50 -11.83
CA ARG A 108 15.62 6.92 -10.75
C ARG A 108 15.00 5.66 -10.16
N MET A 109 13.69 5.63 -9.92
CA MET A 109 13.02 4.42 -9.42
C MET A 109 13.11 3.26 -10.42
N ILE A 110 12.97 3.54 -11.71
CA ILE A 110 13.09 2.52 -12.77
C ILE A 110 14.52 1.95 -12.78
N GLU A 111 15.53 2.81 -12.78
CA GLU A 111 16.94 2.38 -12.74
C GLU A 111 17.26 1.54 -11.51
N GLU A 112 16.76 1.94 -10.33
CA GLU A 112 16.92 1.19 -9.10
C GLU A 112 16.22 -0.19 -9.15
N GLY A 113 15.03 -0.27 -9.75
CA GLY A 113 14.31 -1.53 -9.96
C GLY A 113 15.06 -2.49 -10.90
N VAL A 114 15.63 -1.96 -11.98
CA VAL A 114 16.48 -2.72 -12.92
C VAL A 114 17.74 -3.23 -12.21
N ARG A 115 18.40 -2.38 -11.41
CA ARG A 115 19.59 -2.77 -10.64
C ARG A 115 19.28 -3.86 -9.61
N ALA A 116 18.17 -3.73 -8.87
CA ALA A 116 17.76 -4.73 -7.89
C ALA A 116 17.48 -6.10 -8.52
N SER A 117 16.92 -6.12 -9.73
CA SER A 117 16.65 -7.35 -10.48
C SER A 117 17.92 -7.96 -11.12
N ALA A 118 18.91 -7.13 -11.46
CA ALA A 118 20.19 -7.57 -12.00
C ALA A 118 21.14 -8.16 -10.95
N GLY A 119 21.05 -7.69 -9.70
CA GLY A 119 21.88 -8.13 -8.58
C GLY A 119 21.59 -9.55 -8.07
N ASP A 120 20.43 -10.11 -8.42
CA ASP A 120 19.97 -11.42 -7.91
C ASP A 120 20.49 -12.63 -8.73
N ARG A 121 21.37 -12.39 -9.72
CA ARG A 121 21.96 -13.44 -10.58
C ARG A 121 23.41 -13.80 -10.25
N HIS A 122 23.98 -13.32 -9.14
CA HIS A 122 25.41 -13.54 -8.84
C HIS A 122 25.72 -14.14 -7.46
N GLY A 123 24.81 -14.95 -6.89
CA GLY A 123 25.01 -15.57 -5.60
C GLY A 123 24.54 -17.02 -5.52
N ARG A 124 25.29 -17.95 -6.12
CA ARG A 124 25.46 -19.29 -5.52
C ARG A 124 26.89 -19.80 -5.76
N PRO A 125 27.61 -20.25 -4.71
CA PRO A 125 28.78 -21.10 -4.87
C PRO A 125 28.41 -22.47 -5.44
#